data_AF-A0A1G9QMW8-F1
#
_entry.id   AF-A0A1G9QMW8-F1
#
_cell.length_a   1.000
_cell.length_b   1.000
_cell.length_c   1.000
_cell.angle_alpha   90.00
_cell.angle_beta   90.00
_cell.angle_gamma   90.00
#
_symmetry.space_group_name_H-M   'P 1'
#
loop_
_entity.id
_entity.type
_entity.pdbx_description
1 polymer ?
#
loop_
_entity_poly.entity_id
_entity_poly.type
_entity_poly.pdbx_seq_one_letter_code
_entity_poly.pdbx_strand_id
1 'polypeptide(L)'
;MKKQVLKFGSAAVLVAGMFMATSCTESSRDQAYDTTEEVADDMEDAGDNMEASYKEEKAELKARLEEQDDRIEQRIDELEKQMDGASAEAKAEMEQSMDRLKKAKDNVDSELDELEAATESEWAQFKSRVNQSITEIDREFEEMDNEIEG
;
A
#
# COMPACT_ATOMS: atom_id res chain seq x y z
N MET A 1 -67.81 -9.85 16.63
CA MET A 1 -68.03 -10.73 15.46
C MET A 1 -66.77 -11.55 15.21
N LYS A 2 -66.93 -12.89 15.19
CA LYS A 2 -66.20 -13.93 14.43
C LYS A 2 -64.65 -13.87 14.49
N LYS A 3 -64.00 -14.63 15.38
CA LYS A 3 -63.52 -16.02 15.19
C LYS A 3 -62.64 -16.17 13.94
N GLN A 4 -61.39 -16.61 14.11
CA GLN A 4 -60.92 -17.96 13.69
C GLN A 4 -59.40 -18.06 13.93
N VAL A 5 -59.05 -18.93 14.88
CA VAL A 5 -57.75 -19.61 15.01
C VAL A 5 -57.59 -20.57 13.83
N LEU A 6 -56.40 -20.65 13.24
CA LEU A 6 -56.04 -21.79 12.39
C LEU A 6 -54.58 -22.17 12.57
N LYS A 7 -54.38 -23.36 13.14
CA LYS A 7 -53.11 -24.09 13.21
C LYS A 7 -52.94 -24.87 11.90
N PHE A 8 -51.77 -24.78 11.29
CA PHE A 8 -51.18 -25.79 10.39
C PHE A 8 -49.71 -25.87 10.81
N GLY A 9 -49.10 -27.02 11.11
CA GLY A 9 -49.21 -28.31 10.44
C GLY A 9 -47.83 -28.58 9.82
N SER A 10 -47.10 -29.52 10.40
CA SER A 10 -45.72 -29.94 10.10
C SER A 10 -45.34 -30.11 8.62
N ALA A 11 -44.09 -29.81 8.26
CA ALA A 11 -43.24 -30.65 7.40
C ALA A 11 -41.79 -30.15 7.40
N ALA A 12 -40.89 -30.94 7.99
CA ALA A 12 -39.45 -30.84 7.75
C ALA A 12 -39.16 -31.32 6.32
N VAL A 13 -38.48 -30.53 5.50
CA VAL A 13 -37.93 -30.98 4.21
C VAL A 13 -36.42 -31.07 4.36
N LEU A 14 -35.97 -32.29 4.63
CA LEU A 14 -34.59 -32.74 4.45
C LEU A 14 -34.32 -32.83 2.95
N VAL A 15 -33.46 -31.96 2.41
CA VAL A 15 -32.88 -32.19 1.07
C VAL A 15 -31.69 -33.12 1.26
N ALA A 16 -31.99 -34.41 1.15
CA ALA A 16 -31.03 -35.51 1.16
C ALA A 16 -30.23 -35.55 -0.14
N GLY A 17 -28.99 -36.01 -0.02
CA GLY A 17 -27.96 -35.97 -1.04
C GLY A 17 -28.31 -36.68 -2.34
N MET A 18 -27.86 -36.07 -3.44
CA MET A 18 -27.78 -36.70 -4.73
C MET A 18 -26.33 -37.12 -4.99
N PHE A 19 -25.98 -38.29 -4.49
CA PHE A 19 -24.90 -39.10 -4.99
C PHE A 19 -25.46 -40.51 -5.16
N MET A 20 -25.63 -40.96 -6.41
CA MET A 20 -25.10 -42.21 -6.93
C MET A 20 -25.46 -42.38 -8.41
N ALA A 21 -24.39 -42.50 -9.20
CA ALA A 21 -24.23 -43.25 -10.44
C ALA A 21 -25.48 -43.74 -11.18
N THR A 22 -25.76 -43.12 -12.33
CA THR A 22 -26.37 -43.82 -13.46
C THR A 22 -25.30 -44.02 -14.53
N SER A 23 -24.94 -45.29 -14.72
CA SER A 23 -24.65 -45.96 -15.99
C SER A 23 -24.19 -45.08 -17.16
N CYS A 24 -23.01 -45.42 -17.70
CA CYS A 24 -22.60 -45.14 -19.05
C CYS A 24 -23.76 -45.31 -20.06
N THR A 25 -24.04 -44.26 -20.82
CA THR A 25 -24.28 -44.36 -22.26
C THR A 25 -23.03 -43.78 -22.92
N GLU A 26 -22.43 -44.62 -23.75
CA GLU A 26 -21.25 -44.42 -24.56
C GLU A 26 -21.41 -43.22 -25.51
N SER A 27 -20.71 -42.11 -25.23
CA SER A 27 -20.07 -41.26 -26.25
C SER A 27 -19.24 -40.17 -25.57
N SER A 28 -17.94 -40.16 -25.89
CA SER A 28 -17.03 -39.01 -25.78
C SER A 28 -16.56 -38.61 -24.38
N ARG A 29 -15.96 -39.59 -23.71
CA ARG A 29 -14.96 -39.45 -22.65
C ARG A 29 -13.64 -38.98 -23.30
N ASP A 30 -13.42 -37.66 -23.47
CA ASP A 30 -12.11 -37.13 -23.92
C ASP A 30 -11.88 -35.61 -23.67
N GLN A 31 -12.56 -34.96 -22.70
CA GLN A 31 -12.34 -33.52 -22.42
C GLN A 31 -12.25 -33.19 -20.93
N ALA A 32 -11.48 -33.96 -20.17
CA ALA A 32 -11.21 -33.65 -18.76
C ALA A 32 -9.72 -33.79 -18.41
N TYR A 33 -8.84 -33.47 -19.35
CA TYR A 33 -7.39 -33.45 -19.13
C TYR A 33 -6.69 -32.15 -19.60
N ASP A 34 -7.40 -31.22 -20.25
CA ASP A 34 -6.82 -29.94 -20.75
C ASP A 34 -7.10 -28.75 -19.80
N THR A 35 -8.20 -28.77 -19.05
CA THR A 35 -8.61 -27.65 -18.18
C THR A 35 -7.78 -27.50 -16.90
N THR A 36 -6.82 -28.39 -16.62
CA THR A 36 -5.91 -28.25 -15.46
C THR A 36 -4.59 -27.57 -15.84
N GLU A 37 -4.12 -27.72 -17.09
CA GLU A 37 -2.97 -26.95 -17.58
C GLU A 37 -3.36 -25.49 -17.81
N GLU A 38 -4.49 -25.21 -18.48
CA GLU A 38 -4.91 -23.84 -18.78
C GLU A 38 -5.21 -23.01 -17.50
N VAL A 39 -5.75 -23.63 -16.44
CA VAL A 39 -6.00 -22.95 -15.15
C VAL A 39 -4.71 -22.80 -14.33
N ALA A 40 -3.73 -23.69 -14.50
CA ALA A 40 -2.43 -23.57 -13.85
C ALA A 40 -1.60 -22.48 -14.50
N ASP A 41 -1.56 -22.43 -15.84
CA ASP A 41 -0.90 -21.37 -16.62
C ASP A 41 -1.54 -20.00 -16.33
N ASP A 42 -2.87 -19.89 -16.32
CA ASP A 42 -3.56 -18.63 -15.97
C ASP A 42 -3.29 -18.17 -14.53
N MET A 43 -3.10 -19.11 -13.59
CA MET A 43 -2.73 -18.79 -12.20
C MET A 43 -1.26 -18.41 -12.06
N GLU A 44 -0.37 -19.03 -12.84
CA GLU A 44 1.06 -18.69 -12.91
C GLU A 44 1.25 -17.30 -13.53
N ASP A 45 0.60 -17.02 -14.66
CA ASP A 45 0.62 -15.71 -15.34
C ASP A 45 0.02 -14.59 -14.47
N ALA A 46 -1.07 -14.86 -13.74
CA ALA A 46 -1.65 -13.89 -12.81
C ALA A 46 -0.73 -13.61 -11.61
N GLY A 47 -0.02 -14.62 -11.11
CA GLY A 47 0.97 -14.49 -10.04
C GLY A 47 2.19 -13.69 -10.48
N ASP A 48 2.74 -14.01 -11.65
CA ASP A 48 3.91 -13.35 -12.23
C ASP A 48 3.64 -11.86 -12.52
N ASN A 49 2.44 -11.54 -13.02
CA ASN A 49 2.04 -10.15 -13.25
C ASN A 49 1.90 -9.36 -11.93
N MET A 50 1.38 -9.99 -10.88
CA MET A 50 1.27 -9.38 -9.56
C MET A 50 2.65 -9.14 -8.92
N GLU A 51 3.55 -10.12 -9.01
CA GLU A 51 4.93 -10.00 -8.50
C GLU A 51 5.72 -8.92 -9.27
N ALA A 52 5.57 -8.86 -10.60
CA ALA A 52 6.20 -7.84 -11.44
C ALA A 52 5.71 -6.43 -11.07
N SER A 53 4.39 -6.25 -10.92
CA SER A 53 3.80 -4.98 -10.51
C SER A 53 4.26 -4.54 -9.12
N TYR A 54 4.34 -5.47 -8.16
CA TYR A 54 4.84 -5.18 -6.82
C TYR A 54 6.30 -4.70 -6.83
N LYS A 55 7.19 -5.36 -7.58
CA LYS A 55 8.60 -4.97 -7.71
C LYS A 55 8.77 -3.59 -8.36
N GLU A 56 7.98 -3.31 -9.40
CA GLU A 56 7.99 -2.01 -10.08
C GLU A 56 7.56 -0.90 -9.13
N GLU A 57 6.42 -1.04 -8.46
CA GLU A 57 5.94 -0.05 -7.49
C GLU A 57 6.92 0.14 -6.32
N LYS A 58 7.58 -0.93 -5.86
CA LYS A 58 8.62 -0.86 -4.83
C LYS A 58 9.82 -0.04 -5.28
N ALA A 59 10.29 -0.24 -6.52
CA ALA A 59 11.39 0.53 -7.09
C ALA A 59 11.02 2.01 -7.27
N GLU A 60 9.79 2.32 -7.73
CA GLU A 60 9.32 3.69 -7.85
C GLU A 60 9.25 4.40 -6.49
N LEU A 61 8.72 3.73 -5.47
CA LEU A 61 8.62 4.31 -4.14
C LEU A 61 10.01 4.52 -3.52
N LYS A 62 10.95 3.60 -3.76
CA LYS A 62 12.36 3.76 -3.38
C LYS A 62 12.95 5.04 -3.95
N ALA A 63 12.82 5.22 -5.27
CA ALA A 63 13.36 6.40 -5.95
C ALA A 63 12.75 7.70 -5.41
N ARG A 64 11.45 7.71 -5.08
CA ARG A 64 10.80 8.87 -4.46
C ARG A 64 11.33 9.16 -3.06
N LEU A 65 11.57 8.13 -2.24
CA LEU A 65 12.14 8.30 -0.90
C LEU A 65 13.59 8.83 -0.99
N GLU A 66 14.40 8.28 -1.89
CA GLU A 66 15.76 8.78 -2.16
C GLU A 66 15.75 10.24 -2.64
N GLU A 67 14.81 10.62 -3.51
CA GLU A 67 14.63 12.02 -3.92
C GLU A 67 14.25 12.94 -2.75
N GLN A 68 13.37 12.49 -1.86
CA GLN A 68 13.00 13.26 -0.66
C GLN A 68 14.19 13.41 0.30
N ASP A 69 14.99 12.36 0.47
CA ASP A 69 16.20 12.40 1.27
C ASP A 69 17.19 13.45 0.74
N ASP A 70 17.49 13.40 -0.57
CA ASP A 70 18.36 14.37 -1.24
C ASP A 70 17.85 15.81 -1.09
N ARG A 71 16.53 16.02 -1.18
CA ARG A 71 15.91 17.34 -1.00
C ARG A 71 16.08 17.85 0.44
N ILE A 72 15.90 16.98 1.42
CA ILE A 72 16.08 17.34 2.84
C ILE A 72 17.54 17.74 3.09
N GLU A 73 18.49 16.97 2.59
CA GLU A 73 19.92 17.29 2.73
C GLU A 73 20.28 18.63 2.09
N GLN A 74 19.81 18.89 0.87
CA GLN A 74 20.01 20.17 0.19
C GLN A 74 19.45 21.35 0.99
N ARG A 75 18.27 21.19 1.59
CA ARG A 75 17.65 22.26 2.37
C ARG A 75 18.39 22.52 3.69
N ILE A 76 18.88 21.46 4.34
CA ILE A 76 19.75 21.60 5.53
C ILE A 76 21.00 22.40 5.16
N ASP A 77 21.68 22.03 4.08
CA ASP A 77 22.87 22.73 3.57
C ASP A 77 22.60 24.21 3.24
N GLU A 78 21.43 24.52 2.69
CA GLU A 78 21.01 25.89 2.40
C GLU A 78 20.78 26.70 3.68
N LEU A 79 20.08 26.13 4.67
CA LEU A 79 19.86 26.78 5.96
C LEU A 79 21.18 27.05 6.67
N GLU A 80 22.11 26.08 6.70
CA GLU A 80 23.43 26.26 7.30
C GLU A 80 24.20 27.44 6.67
N LYS A 81 24.13 27.60 5.34
CA LYS A 81 24.74 28.73 4.63
C LYS A 81 24.05 30.05 4.93
N GLN A 82 22.72 30.06 5.08
CA GLN A 82 21.95 31.28 5.37
C GLN A 82 22.13 31.76 6.82
N MET A 83 22.46 30.86 7.75
CA MET A 83 22.79 31.24 9.12
C MET A 83 24.01 32.16 9.18
N ASP A 84 24.95 32.07 8.23
CA ASP A 84 26.11 32.96 8.15
C ASP A 84 25.72 34.38 7.73
N GLY A 85 25.41 35.21 8.74
CA GLY A 85 25.02 36.62 8.56
C GLY A 85 23.59 36.92 9.03
N ALA A 86 22.81 35.88 9.36
CA ALA A 86 21.49 36.03 9.95
C ALA A 86 21.54 36.65 11.36
N SER A 87 20.44 37.33 11.73
CA SER A 87 20.23 37.84 13.09
C SER A 87 20.11 36.69 14.09
N ALA A 88 20.24 36.97 15.39
CA ALA A 88 20.08 35.93 16.42
C ALA A 88 18.67 35.29 16.41
N GLU A 89 17.64 36.08 16.08
CA GLU A 89 16.26 35.61 15.97
C GLU A 89 16.08 34.70 14.75
N ALA A 90 16.52 35.15 13.57
CA ALA A 90 16.47 34.34 12.35
C ALA A 90 17.27 33.03 12.49
N LYS A 91 18.43 33.07 13.16
CA LYS A 91 19.20 31.85 13.48
C LYS A 91 18.41 30.86 14.31
N ALA A 92 17.67 31.32 15.31
CA ALA A 92 16.88 30.42 16.16
C ALA A 92 15.73 29.76 15.39
N GLU A 93 15.12 30.47 14.44
CA GLU A 93 14.10 29.92 13.54
C GLU A 93 14.69 28.92 12.54
N MET A 94 15.85 29.24 11.96
CA MET A 94 16.60 28.33 11.09
C MET A 94 17.04 27.06 11.83
N GLU A 95 17.49 27.15 13.08
CA GLU A 95 17.84 25.99 13.91
C GLU A 95 16.62 25.08 14.15
N GLN A 96 15.44 25.66 14.43
CA GLN A 96 14.21 24.88 14.58
C GLN A 96 13.80 24.19 13.28
N SER A 97 13.98 24.87 12.15
CA SER A 97 13.73 24.32 10.82
C SER A 97 14.68 23.15 10.50
N MET A 98 15.97 23.31 10.81
CA MET A 98 16.96 22.23 10.69
C MET A 98 16.62 21.01 11.56
N ASP A 99 16.12 21.23 12.78
CA ASP A 99 15.72 20.13 13.66
C ASP A 99 14.49 19.37 13.16
N ARG A 100 13.56 20.04 12.47
CA ARG A 100 12.43 19.39 11.79
C ARG A 100 12.92 18.55 10.61
N LEU A 101 13.76 19.14 9.77
CA LEU A 101 14.35 18.45 8.61
C LEU A 101 15.17 17.22 8.99
N LYS A 102 15.97 17.28 10.06
CA LYS A 102 16.71 16.11 10.54
C LYS A 102 15.79 14.96 10.95
N LYS A 103 14.65 15.27 11.60
CA LYS A 103 13.65 14.24 11.94
C LYS A 103 12.95 13.68 10.71
N ALA A 104 12.67 14.52 9.72
CA ALA A 104 12.12 14.08 8.44
C ALA A 104 13.10 13.12 7.74
N LYS A 105 14.39 13.45 7.72
CA LYS A 105 15.45 12.57 7.19
C LYS A 105 15.50 11.23 7.94
N ASP A 106 15.53 11.25 9.27
CA ASP A 106 15.51 10.03 10.08
C ASP A 106 14.29 9.15 9.78
N ASN A 107 13.13 9.76 9.48
CA ASN A 107 11.93 9.03 9.09
C ASN A 107 12.03 8.44 7.69
N VAL A 108 12.56 9.19 6.71
CA VAL A 108 12.80 8.70 5.34
C VAL A 108 13.79 7.54 5.35
N ASP A 109 14.89 7.64 6.11
CA ASP A 109 15.86 6.56 6.28
C ASP A 109 15.20 5.29 6.85
N SER A 110 14.34 5.44 7.86
CA SER A 110 13.58 4.32 8.43
C SER A 110 12.58 3.72 7.43
N GLU A 111 11.94 4.55 6.60
CA GLU A 111 11.01 4.10 5.57
C GLU A 111 11.72 3.37 4.43
N LEU A 112 12.93 3.78 4.06
CA LEU A 112 13.81 3.06 3.12
C LEU A 112 14.22 1.69 3.66
N ASP A 113 14.56 1.59 4.95
CA ASP A 113 14.85 0.31 5.60
C ASP A 113 13.62 -0.61 5.65
N GLU A 114 12.46 -0.07 5.99
CA GLU A 114 11.19 -0.83 6.01
C GLU A 114 10.74 -1.26 4.61
N LEU A 115 11.01 -0.44 3.59
CA LEU A 115 10.68 -0.73 2.19
C LEU A 115 11.30 -2.07 1.77
N GLU A 116 12.55 -2.31 2.14
CA GLU A 116 13.27 -3.54 1.80
C GLU A 116 12.61 -4.77 2.44
N ALA A 117 12.05 -4.63 3.65
CA ALA A 117 11.37 -5.69 4.40
C ALA A 117 9.88 -5.84 4.09
N ALA A 118 9.25 -4.86 3.44
CA ALA A 118 7.82 -4.87 3.13
C ALA A 118 7.43 -6.11 2.30
N THR A 119 6.29 -6.72 2.61
CA THR A 119 5.73 -7.86 1.86
C THR A 119 4.60 -7.41 0.93
N GLU A 120 4.27 -8.20 -0.09
CA GLU A 120 3.12 -7.94 -0.97
C GLU A 120 1.80 -7.77 -0.19
N SER A 121 1.60 -8.56 0.87
CA SER A 121 0.40 -8.49 1.70
C SER A 121 0.27 -7.20 2.53
N GLU A 122 1.39 -6.56 2.84
CA GLU A 122 1.44 -5.32 3.64
C GLU A 122 1.63 -4.08 2.77
N TRP A 123 1.89 -4.27 1.47
CA TRP A 123 2.32 -3.24 0.54
C TRP A 123 1.38 -2.05 0.46
N ALA A 124 0.07 -2.29 0.39
CA ALA A 124 -0.92 -1.21 0.31
C ALA A 124 -0.89 -0.28 1.55
N GLN A 125 -0.70 -0.85 2.74
CA GLN A 125 -0.62 -0.08 3.99
C GLN A 125 0.70 0.66 4.09
N PHE A 126 1.80 0.00 3.73
CA PHE A 126 3.12 0.62 3.65
C PHE A 126 3.12 1.84 2.72
N LYS A 127 2.67 1.67 1.47
CA LYS A 127 2.53 2.77 0.50
C LYS A 127 1.70 3.92 1.05
N SER A 128 0.57 3.63 1.70
CA SER A 128 -0.29 4.67 2.25
C SER A 128 0.40 5.49 3.33
N ARG A 129 1.16 4.84 4.22
CA ARG A 129 1.93 5.51 5.28
C ARG A 129 3.01 6.40 4.67
N VAL A 130 3.85 5.84 3.80
CA VAL A 130 4.95 6.59 3.17
C VAL A 130 4.44 7.80 2.38
N ASN A 131 3.36 7.64 1.59
CA ASN A 131 2.80 8.76 0.84
C ASN A 131 2.28 9.89 1.77
N GLN A 132 1.79 9.54 2.96
CA GLN A 132 1.42 10.54 3.96
C GLN A 132 2.68 11.25 4.49
N SER A 133 3.73 10.50 4.83
CA SER A 133 5.00 11.07 5.30
C SER A 133 5.61 12.03 4.27
N ILE A 134 5.64 11.65 2.99
CA ILE A 134 6.10 12.51 1.89
C ILE A 134 5.26 13.80 1.81
N THR A 135 3.93 13.68 1.93
CA THR A 135 3.04 14.86 1.92
C THR A 135 3.31 15.80 3.10
N GLU A 136 3.62 15.25 4.28
CA GLU A 136 3.97 16.02 5.47
C GLU A 136 5.31 16.74 5.28
N ILE A 137 6.32 16.07 4.69
CA ILE A 137 7.62 16.67 4.34
C ILE A 137 7.45 17.82 3.34
N ASP A 138 6.67 17.61 2.28
CA ASP A 138 6.41 18.65 1.28
C ASP A 138 5.75 19.89 1.93
N ARG A 139 4.83 19.67 2.86
CA ARG A 139 4.20 20.75 3.63
C ARG A 139 5.21 21.50 4.49
N GLU A 140 6.09 20.79 5.19
CA GLU A 140 7.14 21.42 6.00
C GLU A 140 8.04 22.31 5.13
N PHE A 141 8.41 21.86 3.93
CA PHE A 141 9.16 22.68 2.96
C PHE A 141 8.40 23.95 2.57
N GLU A 142 7.12 23.84 2.21
CA GLU A 142 6.29 25.00 1.89
C GLU A 142 6.20 25.98 3.07
N GLU A 143 6.03 25.49 4.30
CA GLU A 143 5.98 26.33 5.50
C GLU A 143 7.32 27.06 5.72
N MET A 144 8.45 26.36 5.58
CA MET A 144 9.78 26.98 5.70
C MET A 144 10.09 27.99 4.60
N ASP A 145 9.63 27.78 3.36
CA ASP A 145 9.77 28.77 2.28
C ASP A 145 9.03 30.07 2.62
N ASN A 146 7.82 29.95 3.14
CA ASN A 146 7.02 31.11 3.56
C ASN A 146 7.63 31.86 4.76
N GLU A 147 8.30 31.17 5.67
CA GLU A 147 9.00 31.79 6.81
C GLU A 147 10.23 32.61 6.37
N ILE A 148 10.95 32.14 5.35
CA ILE A 148 12.19 32.80 4.86
C ILE A 148 11.89 33.99 3.93
N GLU A 149 10.80 33.94 3.15
CA GLU A 149 10.38 35.05 2.28
C GLU A 149 9.67 36.19 3.04
N GLY A 150 9.31 35.97 4.31
CA GLY A 150 8.51 36.87 5.17
C GLY A 150 9.23 38.07 5.78
#